data_AF-A0ABD1E2G9-F1
#
_entry.id   AF-A0ABD1E2G9-F1
#
_cell.length_a   1.000
_cell.length_b   1.000
_cell.length_c   1.000
_cell.angle_alpha   90.00
_cell.angle_beta   90.00
_cell.angle_gamma   90.00
#
_symmetry.space_group_name_H-M   'P 1'
#
loop_
_entity.id
_entity.type
_entity.pdbx_description
1 polymer ?
#
loop_
_entity_poly.entity_id
_entity_poly.type
_entity_poly.pdbx_seq_one_letter_code
_entity_poly.pdbx_strand_id
1 'polypeptide(L)'
;MWCAIFGCNSNNRSKKNPLNTNVKFHRFPKDSNLIKQWLHATKRKDNINYKTAVVCSKHFLDSDYKVNLKHELLNYRPKRYRGLKDDAVPSQNLFQSRVSSMSSTSGHNRKLLNEKREKTQLISDILLTSSDT
;
A
#
# COMPACT_ATOMS: atom_id res chain seq x y z
N MET A 1 2.15 9.80 10.30
CA MET A 1 0.75 9.63 9.87
C MET A 1 0.62 8.25 9.25
N TRP A 2 -0.44 7.52 9.57
CA TRP A 2 -0.67 6.14 9.12
C TRP A 2 -1.78 6.11 8.07
N CYS A 3 -1.78 5.08 7.23
CA CYS A 3 -2.87 4.84 6.29
C CYS A 3 -4.20 4.66 7.03
N ALA A 4 -5.26 5.21 6.48
CA ALA A 4 -6.61 5.15 7.05
C ALA A 4 -7.31 3.81 6.82
N ILE A 5 -6.87 3.02 5.83
CA ILE A 5 -7.44 1.69 5.53
C ILE A 5 -7.15 0.72 6.68
N PHE A 6 -8.17 0.00 7.14
CA PHE A 6 -8.05 -1.04 8.15
C PHE A 6 -7.05 -2.14 7.73
N GLY A 7 -6.19 -2.57 8.65
CA GLY A 7 -5.14 -3.56 8.38
C GLY A 7 -3.94 -3.06 7.57
N CYS A 8 -3.91 -1.80 7.12
CA CYS A 8 -2.77 -1.25 6.39
C CYS A 8 -1.72 -0.64 7.33
N ASN A 9 -0.50 -1.20 7.32
CA ASN A 9 0.61 -0.74 8.16
C ASN A 9 1.51 0.32 7.49
N SER A 10 1.11 0.85 6.34
CA SER A 10 1.87 1.90 5.66
C SER A 10 1.79 3.23 6.42
N ASN A 11 2.95 3.81 6.69
CA ASN A 11 3.06 5.11 7.35
C ASN A 11 4.06 6.01 6.60
N ASN A 12 3.86 7.32 6.70
CA ASN A 12 4.68 8.31 5.99
C ASN A 12 5.98 8.70 6.75
N ARG A 13 6.26 8.04 7.88
CA ARG A 13 7.42 8.32 8.74
C ARG A 13 8.61 7.39 8.45
N SER A 14 8.36 6.25 7.82
CA SER A 14 9.41 5.29 7.48
C SER A 14 10.20 5.74 6.25
N LYS A 15 11.18 6.62 6.45
CA LYS A 15 12.25 6.85 5.46
C LYS A 15 13.28 5.70 5.44
N LYS A 16 13.25 4.81 6.45
CA LYS A 16 14.24 3.75 6.69
C LYS A 16 13.87 2.38 6.11
N ASN A 17 12.64 2.18 5.61
CA ASN A 17 12.25 0.89 5.05
C ASN A 17 12.30 0.95 3.51
N PRO A 18 13.25 0.24 2.86
CA PRO A 18 13.42 0.27 1.40
C PRO A 18 12.14 -0.16 0.64
N LEU A 19 11.28 -0.99 1.26
CA LEU A 19 10.01 -1.44 0.68
C LEU A 19 8.89 -0.38 0.70
N ASN A 20 9.04 0.71 1.46
CA ASN A 20 8.06 1.81 1.53
C ASN A 20 8.55 3.11 0.88
N THR A 21 9.70 3.09 0.21
CA THR A 21 10.36 4.28 -0.34
C THR A 21 9.54 5.03 -1.39
N ASN A 22 8.62 4.35 -2.08
CA ASN A 22 7.82 4.97 -3.14
C ASN A 22 6.30 5.03 -2.84
N VAL A 23 5.90 4.78 -1.59
CA VAL A 23 4.48 4.85 -1.21
C VAL A 23 4.06 6.31 -1.09
N LYS A 24 3.10 6.71 -1.92
CA LYS A 24 2.48 8.04 -1.83
C LYS A 24 1.31 8.00 -0.87
N PHE A 25 1.01 9.15 -0.29
CA PHE A 25 -0.13 9.34 0.62
C PHE A 25 -1.00 10.45 0.05
N HIS A 26 -2.30 10.17 0.00
CA HIS A 26 -3.35 11.00 -0.56
C HIS A 26 -4.31 11.40 0.55
N ARG A 27 -4.65 12.69 0.62
CA ARG A 27 -5.66 13.18 1.56
C ARG A 27 -7.05 12.86 1.01
N PHE A 28 -8.02 12.84 1.91
CA PHE A 28 -9.42 12.76 1.49
C PHE A 28 -9.77 13.92 0.55
N PRO A 29 -10.65 13.66 -0.43
CA PRO A 29 -11.16 14.68 -1.35
C PRO A 29 -12.00 15.73 -0.61
N LYS A 30 -12.35 16.81 -1.29
CA LYS A 30 -13.28 17.83 -0.75
C LYS A 30 -14.74 17.43 -0.94
N ASP A 31 -15.03 16.62 -1.95
CA ASP A 31 -16.39 16.23 -2.30
C ASP A 31 -17.01 15.29 -1.28
N SER A 32 -18.16 15.68 -0.73
CA SER A 32 -18.84 14.95 0.34
C SER A 32 -19.21 13.51 -0.04
N ASN A 33 -19.62 13.28 -1.29
CA ASN A 33 -19.94 11.96 -1.80
C ASN A 33 -18.70 11.07 -1.89
N LEU A 34 -17.57 11.61 -2.37
CA LEU A 34 -16.34 10.86 -2.49
C LEU A 34 -15.72 10.57 -1.11
N ILE A 35 -15.84 11.51 -0.16
CA ILE A 35 -15.49 11.28 1.25
C ILE A 35 -16.24 10.07 1.82
N LYS A 36 -17.56 9.97 1.59
CA LYS A 36 -18.36 8.82 2.06
C LYS A 36 -17.85 7.51 1.46
N GLN A 37 -17.52 7.49 0.17
CA GLN A 37 -16.99 6.29 -0.50
C GLN A 37 -15.63 5.88 0.07
N TRP A 38 -14.73 6.84 0.30
CA TRP A 38 -13.43 6.58 0.92
C TRP A 38 -13.58 6.10 2.36
N LEU A 39 -14.48 6.70 3.15
CA LEU A 39 -14.78 6.25 4.52
C LEU A 39 -15.33 4.82 4.50
N HIS A 40 -16.23 4.50 3.59
CA HIS A 40 -16.76 3.15 3.44
C HIS A 40 -15.66 2.13 3.10
N ALA A 41 -14.70 2.50 2.25
CA ALA A 41 -13.56 1.66 1.90
C ALA A 41 -12.56 1.46 3.06
N THR A 42 -12.47 2.41 4.00
CA THR A 42 -11.53 2.27 5.13
C THR A 42 -11.86 1.12 6.07
N LYS A 43 -13.14 0.75 6.19
CA LYS A 43 -13.65 -0.34 7.04
C LYS A 43 -13.18 -0.27 8.51
N ARG A 44 -12.82 0.92 9.00
CA ARG A 44 -12.55 1.16 10.43
C ARG A 44 -13.86 1.43 11.17
N LYS A 45 -13.96 0.90 12.39
CA LYS A 45 -15.10 1.12 13.29
C LYS A 45 -14.99 2.45 14.03
N ASP A 46 -13.77 2.93 14.20
CA ASP A 46 -13.41 4.19 14.82
C ASP A 46 -13.71 5.39 13.90
N ASN A 47 -14.10 6.51 14.51
CA ASN A 47 -14.40 7.75 13.80
C ASN A 47 -13.11 8.34 13.20
N ILE A 48 -12.92 8.13 11.90
CA ILE A 48 -11.81 8.72 11.15
C ILE A 48 -12.06 10.22 10.93
N ASN A 49 -11.12 11.05 11.36
CA ASN A 49 -11.08 12.46 10.97
C ASN A 49 -10.57 12.62 9.53
N TYR A 50 -11.48 12.70 8.56
CA TYR A 50 -11.16 12.82 7.12
C TYR A 50 -10.29 14.06 6.79
N LYS A 51 -10.28 15.11 7.62
CA LYS A 51 -9.47 16.32 7.38
C LYS A 51 -7.96 16.06 7.49
N THR A 52 -7.58 15.11 8.34
CA THR A 52 -6.17 14.77 8.61
C THR A 52 -5.81 13.37 8.15
N ALA A 53 -6.79 12.51 7.93
CA ALA A 53 -6.58 11.15 7.46
C ALA A 53 -6.01 11.12 6.03
N VAL A 54 -5.25 10.05 5.75
CA VAL A 54 -4.65 9.81 4.44
C VAL A 54 -4.76 8.34 4.06
N VAL A 55 -4.88 8.09 2.76
CA VAL A 55 -4.82 6.75 2.19
C VAL A 55 -3.54 6.60 1.37
N CYS A 56 -2.86 5.47 1.49
CA CYS A 56 -1.62 5.24 0.76
C CYS A 56 -1.87 4.75 -0.67
N SER A 57 -0.91 4.94 -1.57
CA SER A 57 -1.02 4.62 -2.99
C SER A 57 -1.28 3.13 -3.28
N LYS A 58 -1.02 2.22 -2.33
CA LYS A 58 -1.29 0.78 -2.48
C LYS A 58 -2.77 0.45 -2.63
N HIS A 59 -3.66 1.41 -2.36
CA HIS A 59 -5.10 1.22 -2.41
C HIS A 59 -5.75 1.80 -3.67
N PHE A 60 -4.96 2.40 -4.56
CA PHE A 60 -5.43 2.96 -5.83
C PHE A 60 -4.80 2.20 -6.98
N LEU A 61 -5.52 2.09 -8.09
CA LEU A 61 -4.98 1.60 -9.35
C LEU A 61 -4.13 2.70 -10.01
N ASP A 62 -3.22 2.30 -10.89
CA ASP A 62 -2.47 3.26 -11.70
C ASP A 62 -3.39 4.06 -12.64
N SER A 63 -4.52 3.47 -13.05
CA SER A 63 -5.58 4.12 -13.82
C SER A 63 -6.33 5.21 -13.06
N ASP A 64 -6.28 5.22 -11.73
CA ASP A 64 -6.94 6.22 -10.88
C ASP A 64 -6.14 7.53 -10.81
N TYR A 65 -4.92 7.55 -11.38
CA TYR A 65 -4.09 8.74 -11.43
C TYR A 65 -4.42 9.58 -12.67
N LYS A 66 -4.40 10.90 -12.49
CA LYS A 66 -4.51 11.84 -13.60
C LYS A 66 -3.27 11.71 -14.48
N VAL A 67 -3.48 11.41 -15.75
CA VAL A 67 -2.44 11.56 -16.77
C VAL A 67 -2.25 13.06 -16.99
N ASN A 68 -1.01 13.53 -16.89
CA ASN A 68 -0.70 14.91 -17.26
C ASN A 68 -0.10 14.84 -18.64
N LEU A 69 -0.79 15.39 -19.62
CA LEU A 69 -0.34 15.38 -21.01
C LEU A 69 1.08 15.94 -21.14
N LYS A 70 1.41 17.01 -20.41
CA LYS A 70 2.79 17.55 -20.36
C LYS A 70 3.83 16.55 -19.88
N HIS A 71 3.49 15.72 -18.88
CA HIS A 71 4.40 14.69 -18.36
C HIS A 71 4.61 13.54 -19.34
N GLU A 72 3.57 13.20 -20.09
CA GLU A 72 3.61 12.17 -21.12
C GLU A 72 4.42 12.65 -22.34
N LEU A 73 4.10 13.84 -22.87
CA LEU A 73 4.80 14.42 -24.00
C LEU A 73 6.30 14.67 -23.74
N LEU A 74 6.66 15.02 -22.50
CA LEU A 74 8.05 15.32 -22.12
C LEU A 74 8.80 14.12 -21.52
N ASN A 75 8.18 12.92 -21.46
CA ASN A 75 8.71 11.76 -20.74
C ASN A 75 9.18 12.09 -19.29
N TYR A 76 8.55 13.08 -18.66
CA TYR A 76 8.95 13.65 -17.39
C TYR A 76 7.87 13.44 -16.34
N ARG A 77 8.13 12.65 -15.29
CA ARG A 77 7.21 12.47 -14.16
C ARG A 77 7.83 12.93 -12.84
N PRO A 78 7.36 14.05 -12.24
CA PRO A 78 7.91 14.52 -10.98
C PRO A 78 7.60 13.52 -9.86
N LYS A 79 8.63 13.15 -9.08
CA LYS A 79 8.53 12.17 -7.98
C LYS A 79 7.41 12.50 -6.96
N ARG A 80 7.08 13.78 -6.80
CA ARG A 80 6.07 14.27 -5.86
C ARG A 80 4.66 14.40 -6.45
N TYR A 81 4.41 14.00 -7.70
CA TYR A 81 3.08 14.05 -8.29
C TYR A 81 2.10 13.12 -7.54
N ARG A 82 0.98 13.69 -7.08
CA ARG A 82 -0.05 13.01 -6.27
C ARG A 82 -1.47 13.21 -6.82
N GLY A 83 -1.61 13.56 -8.10
CA GLY A 83 -2.93 13.78 -8.69
C GLY A 83 -3.67 12.47 -8.91
N LEU A 84 -4.63 12.18 -8.04
CA LEU A 84 -5.71 11.23 -8.33
C LEU A 84 -6.77 11.93 -9.19
N LYS A 85 -7.53 11.14 -9.96
CA LYS A 85 -8.74 11.59 -10.63
C LYS A 85 -9.79 12.01 -9.60
N ASP A 86 -10.75 12.83 -10.02
CA ASP A 86 -11.77 13.39 -9.11
C ASP A 86 -12.83 12.35 -8.72
N ASP A 87 -12.89 11.22 -9.43
CA ASP A 87 -13.74 10.06 -9.16
C ASP A 87 -12.96 8.89 -8.52
N ALA A 88 -11.66 9.06 -8.28
CA ALA A 88 -10.81 7.99 -7.77
C ALA A 88 -11.22 7.57 -6.35
N VAL A 89 -11.46 6.27 -6.18
CA VAL A 89 -11.77 5.65 -4.89
C VAL A 89 -10.80 4.54 -4.55
N PRO A 90 -10.41 4.38 -3.27
CA PRO A 90 -9.53 3.30 -2.88
C PRO A 90 -10.26 1.97 -3.03
N SER A 91 -9.84 1.17 -4.00
CA SER A 91 -10.44 -0.12 -4.37
C SER A 91 -9.49 -1.29 -4.11
N GLN A 92 -8.18 -1.04 -4.06
CA GLN A 92 -7.16 -2.09 -3.99
C GLN A 92 -6.78 -2.42 -2.55
N ASN A 93 -6.45 -3.69 -2.29
CA ASN A 93 -5.90 -4.16 -1.01
C ASN A 93 -6.74 -3.72 0.20
N LEU A 94 -8.06 -3.65 0.03
CA LEU A 94 -8.99 -3.46 1.14
C LEU A 94 -9.02 -4.75 1.96
N PHE A 95 -9.22 -4.63 3.26
CA PHE A 95 -9.39 -5.81 4.11
C PHE A 95 -10.67 -6.52 3.70
N GLN A 96 -10.56 -7.58 2.90
CA GLN A 96 -11.66 -8.45 2.59
C GLN A 96 -12.00 -9.20 3.89
N SER A 97 -13.11 -8.86 4.53
CA SER A 97 -13.68 -9.79 5.51
C SER A 97 -13.86 -11.13 4.80
N ARG A 98 -13.53 -12.22 5.47
CA ARG A 98 -13.44 -13.60 4.96
C ARG A 98 -14.78 -14.20 4.49
N VAL A 99 -15.68 -13.39 3.94
CA VAL A 99 -17.03 -13.72 3.52
C VAL A 99 -17.25 -13.08 2.16
N SER A 100 -16.65 -13.68 1.13
CA SER A 100 -17.19 -13.78 -0.24
C SER A 100 -16.10 -14.37 -1.14
N SER A 101 -16.51 -15.35 -1.95
CA SER A 101 -15.77 -16.07 -2.98
C SER A 101 -14.60 -16.97 -2.50
N MET A 102 -14.91 -18.26 -2.43
CA MET A 102 -13.96 -19.31 -2.74
C MET A 102 -13.36 -19.06 -4.13
N SER A 103 -12.13 -18.56 -4.16
CA SER A 103 -11.23 -18.73 -5.30
C SER A 103 -9.81 -18.77 -4.75
N SER A 104 -9.36 -20.00 -4.57
CA SER A 104 -8.12 -20.44 -3.95
C SER A 104 -6.90 -20.03 -4.78
N THR A 105 -5.97 -19.25 -4.21
CA THR A 105 -4.50 -19.35 -4.48
C THR A 105 -3.62 -18.59 -3.46
N SER A 106 -4.16 -17.98 -2.40
CA SER A 106 -3.35 -17.14 -1.49
C SER A 106 -2.51 -17.90 -0.43
N GLY A 107 -2.56 -19.24 -0.41
CA GLY A 107 -1.81 -20.07 0.55
C GLY A 107 -0.33 -20.29 0.19
N HIS A 108 0.03 -20.24 -1.09
CA HIS A 108 1.39 -20.61 -1.54
C HIS A 108 2.45 -19.53 -1.24
N ASN A 109 2.08 -18.25 -1.31
CA ASN A 109 3.05 -17.16 -1.17
C ASN A 109 3.61 -16.99 0.26
N ARG A 110 2.85 -17.39 1.30
CA ARG A 110 3.33 -17.33 2.70
C ARG A 110 4.34 -18.42 3.01
N LYS A 111 4.17 -19.63 2.46
CA LYS A 111 5.08 -20.75 2.67
C LYS A 111 6.43 -20.49 1.99
N LEU A 112 6.41 -20.01 0.75
CA LEU A 112 7.62 -19.64 0.01
C LEU A 112 8.45 -18.55 0.72
N LEU A 113 7.82 -17.54 1.33
CA LEU A 113 8.54 -16.49 2.05
C LEU A 113 9.17 -17.00 3.36
N ASN A 114 8.52 -17.98 4.03
CA ASN A 114 9.03 -18.59 5.25
C ASN A 114 10.18 -19.56 4.96
N GLU A 115 10.02 -20.44 3.96
CA GLU A 115 11.07 -21.35 3.47
C GLU A 115 12.30 -20.56 2.99
N LYS A 116 12.09 -19.42 2.32
CA LYS A 116 13.19 -18.53 1.91
C LYS A 116 13.94 -17.95 3.12
N ARG A 117 13.24 -17.56 4.19
CA ARG A 117 13.85 -17.06 5.43
C ARG A 117 14.63 -18.14 6.17
N GLU A 118 14.06 -19.34 6.29
CA GLU A 118 14.69 -20.50 6.93
C GLU A 118 15.96 -20.90 6.18
N LYS A 119 15.92 -20.96 4.84
CA LYS A 119 17.11 -21.22 4.02
C LYS A 119 18.18 -20.14 4.19
N THR A 120 17.81 -18.86 4.23
CA THR A 120 18.80 -17.79 4.44
C THR A 120 19.42 -17.83 5.83
N GLN A 121 18.67 -18.24 6.85
CA GLN A 121 19.17 -18.35 8.23
C GLN A 121 20.13 -19.54 8.39
N LEU A 122 19.79 -20.69 7.80
CA LEU A 122 20.69 -21.84 7.78
C LEU A 122 22.01 -21.53 7.03
N ILE A 123 21.95 -20.80 5.92
CA ILE A 123 23.15 -20.39 5.18
C ILE A 123 24.03 -19.44 6.02
N SER A 124 23.44 -18.48 6.75
CA SER A 124 24.23 -17.59 7.61
C SER A 124 24.89 -18.34 8.75
N ASP A 125 24.22 -19.32 9.34
CA ASP A 125 24.74 -20.10 10.45
C ASP A 125 25.92 -20.97 10.00
N ILE A 126 25.84 -21.58 8.81
CA ILE A 126 26.96 -22.36 8.23
C ILE A 126 28.18 -21.47 7.96
N LEU A 127 27.98 -20.28 7.37
CA LEU A 127 29.09 -19.39 7.04
C LEU A 127 29.88 -18.92 8.27
N LEU A 128 29.22 -18.76 9.42
CA LEU A 128 29.86 -18.40 10.69
C LEU A 128 30.68 -19.55 11.30
N THR A 129 30.30 -20.80 11.02
CA THR A 129 31.02 -21.98 11.53
C THR A 129 32.27 -22.35 10.73
N SER A 130 32.37 -21.90 9.48
CA SER A 130 33.50 -22.19 8.57
C SER A 130 34.68 -21.22 8.68
N SER A 131 34.61 -20.21 9.56
CA SER A 131 35.66 -19.20 9.77
C SER A 131 36.59 -19.47 10.96
N ASP A 132 36.43 -20.58 11.68
CA ASP A 132 37.21 -20.94 12.88
C ASP A 132 38.11 -22.20 12.72
N THR A 133 38.57 -22.50 11.50
CA THR A 133 39.66 -23.48 11.26
C THR A 133 40.77 -22.91 10.40
#